data_AF-A0A534N385-F1
#
_entry.id   AF-A0A534N385-F1
#
_cell.length_a   1.000
_cell.length_b   1.000
_cell.length_c   1.000
_cell.angle_alpha   90.00
_cell.angle_beta   90.00
_cell.angle_gamma   90.00
#
_symmetry.space_group_name_H-M   'P 1'
#
loop_
_entity.id
_entity.type
_entity.pdbx_description
1 polymer ?
#
loop_
_entity_poly.entity_id
_entity_poly.type
_entity_poly.pdbx_seq_one_letter_code
_entity_poly.pdbx_strand_id
1 'polypeptide(L)'
;MDRRGQEGNGTQARRQMKKEKTMSDESALREKLATCTRIFAMQGLIGLFGHVSAFDPQSRRVLMTPGMGRDKATLQGSDMLIMDLSGEILEGQVRPPIE
;
A
#
# COMPACT_ATOMS: atom_id res chain seq x y z
N MET A 1 18.33 -40.97 -25.98
CA MET A 1 18.82 -40.56 -24.65
C MET A 1 19.49 -39.21 -24.84
N ASP A 2 19.21 -38.10 -24.17
CA ASP A 2 18.19 -37.69 -23.22
C ASP A 2 18.21 -36.14 -23.33
N ARG A 3 17.11 -35.48 -23.75
CA ARG A 3 17.00 -34.00 -23.78
C ARG A 3 16.06 -33.57 -22.65
N ARG A 4 16.52 -33.65 -21.40
CA ARG A 4 15.80 -33.11 -20.25
C ARG A 4 16.78 -32.30 -19.41
N GLY A 5 16.50 -31.00 -19.24
CA GLY A 5 17.23 -30.22 -18.24
C GLY A 5 17.30 -28.70 -18.34
N GLN A 6 16.53 -28.00 -19.20
CA GLN A 6 16.61 -26.53 -19.27
C GLN A 6 15.24 -25.85 -19.37
N GLU A 7 14.38 -25.97 -18.35
CA GLU A 7 13.14 -25.15 -18.27
C GLU A 7 12.92 -24.46 -16.91
N GLY A 8 13.84 -24.59 -15.94
CA GLY A 8 13.60 -24.13 -14.56
C GLY A 8 13.89 -22.65 -14.23
N ASN A 9 14.76 -21.97 -14.99
CA ASN A 9 15.38 -20.73 -14.52
C ASN A 9 14.62 -19.43 -14.89
N GLY A 10 13.96 -19.41 -16.05
CA GLY A 10 13.25 -18.21 -16.55
C GLY A 10 12.01 -17.84 -15.73
N THR A 11 11.34 -18.82 -15.12
CA THR A 11 10.10 -18.63 -14.36
C THR A 11 10.35 -18.01 -12.98
N GLN A 12 11.46 -18.37 -12.33
CA GLN A 12 11.86 -17.81 -11.04
C GLN A 12 12.35 -16.36 -11.20
N ALA A 13 13.19 -16.07 -12.19
CA ALA A 13 13.66 -14.71 -12.47
C ALA A 13 12.52 -13.74 -12.78
N ARG A 14 11.52 -14.17 -13.58
CA ARG A 14 10.32 -13.36 -13.87
C ARG A 14 9.46 -13.12 -12.64
N ARG A 15 9.30 -14.13 -11.76
CA ARG A 15 8.59 -13.96 -10.49
C ARG A 15 9.30 -12.98 -9.57
N GLN A 16 10.63 -13.04 -9.50
CA GLN A 16 11.43 -12.18 -8.65
C GLN A 16 11.37 -10.72 -9.10
N MET A 17 11.60 -10.46 -10.40
CA MET A 17 11.48 -9.11 -10.98
C MET A 17 10.07 -8.53 -10.83
N LYS A 18 9.03 -9.35 -11.01
CA LYS A 18 7.64 -8.90 -10.85
C LYS A 18 7.36 -8.50 -9.40
N LYS A 19 7.85 -9.30 -8.42
CA LYS A 19 7.69 -9.02 -7.00
C LYS A 19 8.41 -7.74 -6.57
N GLU A 20 9.65 -7.55 -7.02
CA GLU A 20 10.44 -6.34 -6.75
C GLU A 20 9.77 -5.08 -7.30
N LYS A 21 9.27 -5.14 -8.55
CA LYS A 21 8.55 -4.02 -9.15
C LYS A 21 7.26 -3.68 -8.38
N THR A 22 6.47 -4.68 -7.99
CA THR A 22 5.28 -4.43 -7.16
C THR A 22 5.62 -3.83 -5.80
N MET A 23 6.72 -4.24 -5.15
CA MET A 23 7.14 -3.66 -3.87
C MET A 23 7.61 -2.20 -4.02
N SER A 24 8.34 -1.88 -5.09
CA SER A 24 8.72 -0.50 -5.37
C SER A 24 7.52 0.37 -5.73
N ASP A 25 6.55 -0.18 -6.46
CA ASP A 25 5.32 0.51 -6.84
C ASP A 25 4.41 0.73 -5.62
N GLU A 26 4.32 -0.24 -4.70
CA GLU A 26 3.57 -0.09 -3.44
C GLU A 26 4.20 0.99 -2.54
N SER A 27 5.53 0.97 -2.36
CA SER A 27 6.23 2.01 -1.59
C SER A 27 5.99 3.41 -2.17
N ALA A 28 6.06 3.55 -3.49
CA ALA A 28 5.73 4.80 -4.16
C ALA A 28 4.25 5.20 -3.98
N LEU A 29 3.33 4.23 -3.98
CA LEU A 29 1.90 4.48 -3.75
C LEU A 29 1.65 4.95 -2.31
N ARG A 30 2.29 4.32 -1.31
CA ARG A 30 2.23 4.74 0.09
C ARG A 30 2.64 6.19 0.27
N GLU A 31 3.76 6.59 -0.34
CA GLU A 31 4.23 7.99 -0.24
C GLU A 31 3.37 8.99 -1.00
N LYS A 32 2.81 8.61 -2.15
CA LYS A 32 1.83 9.43 -2.86
C LYS A 32 0.56 9.63 -2.01
N LEU A 33 0.07 8.57 -1.37
CA LEU A 33 -1.10 8.63 -0.50
C LEU A 33 -0.85 9.51 0.72
N ALA A 34 0.31 9.37 1.37
CA ALA A 34 0.72 10.23 2.47
C ALA A 34 0.79 11.71 2.02
N THR A 35 1.41 11.98 0.87
CA THR A 35 1.52 13.33 0.32
C THR A 35 0.16 13.95 -0.01
N CYS A 36 -0.74 13.19 -0.65
CA CYS A 36 -2.09 13.62 -0.94
C CYS A 36 -2.85 13.97 0.35
N THR A 37 -2.71 13.13 1.38
CA THR A 37 -3.34 13.34 2.69
C THR A 37 -2.82 14.62 3.36
N ARG A 38 -1.51 14.88 3.30
CA ARG A 38 -0.94 16.14 3.80
C ARG A 38 -1.48 17.35 3.04
N ILE A 39 -1.65 17.25 1.71
CA ILE A 39 -2.25 18.32 0.91
C ILE A 39 -3.68 18.60 1.38
N PHE A 40 -4.52 17.57 1.55
CA PHE A 40 -5.88 17.76 2.04
C PHE A 40 -5.91 18.35 3.45
N ALA A 41 -4.99 17.95 4.33
CA ALA A 41 -4.86 18.54 5.66
C ALA A 41 -4.46 20.02 5.61
N MET A 42 -3.48 20.38 4.78
CA MET A 42 -3.06 21.78 4.59
C MET A 42 -4.16 22.67 4.01
N GLN A 43 -5.05 22.11 3.18
CA GLN A 43 -6.21 22.82 2.64
C GLN A 43 -7.41 22.85 3.61
N GLY A 44 -7.29 22.26 4.80
CA GLY A 44 -8.36 22.23 5.81
C GLY A 44 -9.51 21.28 5.47
N LEU A 45 -9.32 20.34 4.53
CA LEU A 45 -10.36 19.39 4.12
C LEU A 45 -10.48 18.19 5.06
N ILE A 46 -9.36 17.79 5.66
CA ILE A 46 -9.29 16.71 6.66
C ILE A 46 -8.38 17.15 7.81
N GLY A 47 -8.53 16.55 8.98
CA GLY A 47 -7.79 16.95 10.17
C GLY A 47 -7.66 15.79 11.14
N LEU A 48 -8.28 15.90 12.32
CA LEU A 48 -8.29 14.80 13.28
C LEU A 48 -9.14 13.59 12.80
N PHE A 49 -10.13 13.88 11.96
CA PHE A 49 -11.06 12.95 11.33
C PHE A 49 -10.88 12.94 9.81
N GLY A 50 -11.47 11.94 9.17
CA GLY A 50 -11.32 11.67 7.75
C GLY A 50 -10.06 10.85 7.46
N HIS A 51 -10.15 10.05 6.41
CA HIS A 51 -9.05 9.25 5.89
C HIS A 51 -9.03 9.31 4.37
N VAL A 52 -7.91 8.92 3.78
CA VAL A 52 -7.77 8.77 2.33
C VAL A 52 -7.31 7.35 2.09
N SER A 53 -7.92 6.71 1.09
CA SER A 53 -7.56 5.37 0.67
C SER A 53 -7.23 5.31 -0.82
N ALA A 54 -6.44 4.31 -1.18
CA ALA A 54 -6.10 3.99 -2.55
C ALA A 54 -6.24 2.49 -2.78
N PHE A 55 -6.93 2.10 -3.85
CA PHE A 55 -7.01 0.73 -4.29
C PHE A 55 -5.92 0.46 -5.34
N ASP A 56 -5.08 -0.54 -5.10
CA ASP A 56 -4.17 -1.07 -6.11
C ASP A 56 -4.80 -2.28 -6.82
N PRO A 57 -5.20 -2.14 -8.10
CA PRO A 57 -5.81 -3.23 -8.85
C PRO A 57 -4.84 -4.38 -9.15
N GLN A 58 -3.51 -4.16 -9.12
CA GLN A 58 -2.55 -5.21 -9.42
C GLN A 58 -2.40 -6.20 -8.25
N SER A 59 -2.27 -5.68 -7.03
CA SER A 59 -2.17 -6.50 -5.81
C SER A 59 -3.53 -6.81 -5.17
N ARG A 60 -4.61 -6.15 -5.62
CA ARG A 60 -5.96 -6.21 -5.02
C ARG A 60 -5.94 -5.83 -3.55
N ARG A 61 -5.17 -4.81 -3.20
CA ARG A 61 -5.03 -4.29 -1.84
C ARG A 61 -5.58 -2.88 -1.75
N VAL A 62 -6.10 -2.54 -0.58
CA VAL A 62 -6.47 -1.18 -0.22
C VAL A 62 -5.44 -0.65 0.76
N LEU A 63 -4.83 0.47 0.41
CA LEU A 63 -3.96 1.25 1.28
C LEU A 63 -4.81 2.36 1.89
N MET A 64 -4.69 2.59 3.19
CA MET A 64 -5.44 3.63 3.88
C MET A 64 -4.58 4.35 4.90
N THR A 65 -4.85 5.63 5.08
CA THR A 65 -4.23 6.39 6.15
C THR A 65 -4.79 5.96 7.52
N PRO A 66 -4.01 6.11 8.61
CA PRO A 66 -4.50 5.80 9.95
C PRO A 66 -5.78 6.54 10.30
N GLY A 67 -6.63 5.91 11.12
CA GLY A 67 -7.88 6.47 11.62
C GLY A 67 -7.72 7.65 12.58
N MET A 68 -8.70 7.80 13.47
CA MET A 68 -8.81 8.95 14.38
C MET A 68 -7.59 9.14 15.28
N GLY A 69 -7.32 10.39 15.64
CA GLY A 69 -6.33 10.74 16.67
C GLY A 69 -4.91 10.93 16.15
N ARG A 70 -4.69 10.85 14.83
CA ARG A 70 -3.39 11.09 14.22
C ARG A 70 -3.38 12.28 13.28
N ASP A 71 -2.41 13.17 13.50
CA ASP A 71 -2.21 14.37 12.70
C ASP A 71 -1.91 13.99 11.24
N LYS A 72 -2.83 14.38 10.36
CA LYS A 72 -2.78 14.06 8.93
C LYS A 72 -1.73 14.89 8.19
N ALA A 73 -1.28 16.00 8.77
CA ALA A 73 -0.24 16.85 8.18
C ALA A 73 1.17 16.24 8.30
N THR A 74 1.38 15.22 9.14
CA THR A 74 2.70 14.63 9.39
C THR A 74 2.88 13.21 8.85
N LEU A 75 1.88 12.67 8.14
CA LEU A 75 1.92 11.27 7.69
C LEU A 75 3.04 10.98 6.70
N GLN A 76 3.61 9.79 6.82
CA GLN A 76 4.59 9.17 5.93
C GLN A 76 4.03 7.89 5.32
N GLY A 77 4.65 7.37 4.25
CA GLY A 77 4.19 6.13 3.61
C GLY A 77 4.27 4.90 4.53
N SER A 78 5.16 4.92 5.52
CA SER A 78 5.27 3.89 6.55
C SER A 78 4.08 3.84 7.51
N ASP A 79 3.27 4.89 7.57
CA ASP A 79 2.10 4.96 8.45
C ASP A 79 0.86 4.26 7.85
N MET A 80 0.91 3.82 6.59
CA MET A 80 -0.25 3.27 5.90
C MET A 80 -0.66 1.91 6.48
N LEU A 81 -1.97 1.72 6.64
CA LEU A 81 -2.59 0.43 6.84
C LEU A 81 -2.86 -0.21 5.49
N ILE A 82 -2.61 -1.50 5.37
CA ILE A 82 -2.96 -2.28 4.19
C ILE A 82 -3.99 -3.33 4.57
N MET A 83 -5.06 -3.40 3.80
CA MET A 83 -6.07 -4.43 3.91
C MET A 83 -6.32 -5.11 2.58
N ASP A 84 -6.83 -6.33 2.65
CA ASP A 84 -7.39 -7.01 1.49
C ASP A 84 -8.83 -6.55 1.20
N LEU A 85 -9.47 -7.15 0.20
CA LEU A 85 -10.86 -6.84 -0.16
C LEU A 85 -11.90 -7.50 0.76
N SER A 86 -11.48 -8.35 1.69
CA SER A 86 -12.36 -9.01 2.65
C SER A 86 -12.50 -8.23 3.96
N GLY A 87 -11.64 -7.24 4.19
CA GLY A 87 -11.62 -6.50 5.46
C GLY A 87 -10.40 -6.79 6.32
N GLU A 88 -9.57 -7.77 5.95
CA GLU A 88 -8.45 -8.23 6.77
C GLU A 88 -7.28 -7.27 6.66
N ILE A 89 -6.77 -6.80 7.80
CA ILE A 89 -5.56 -5.99 7.87
C ILE A 89 -4.35 -6.89 7.66
N LEU A 90 -3.64 -6.67 6.56
CA LEU A 90 -2.43 -7.38 6.19
C LEU A 90 -1.19 -6.73 6.82
N GLU A 91 -1.17 -5.39 6.89
CA GLU A 91 -0.03 -4.63 7.42
C GLU A 91 -0.45 -3.33 8.13
N GLY A 92 0.36 -2.91 9.10
CA GLY A 92 0.18 -1.71 9.91
C GLY A 92 -0.39 -2.01 11.31
N GLN A 93 -0.04 -1.16 12.28
CA GLN A 93 -0.31 -1.41 13.72
C GLN A 93 -1.40 -0.49 14.30
N VAL A 94 -2.02 0.34 13.46
CA VAL A 94 -3.00 1.34 13.88
C VAL A 94 -4.41 0.82 13.67
N ARG A 95 -5.37 1.31 14.46
CA ARG A 95 -6.78 0.96 14.22
C ARG A 95 -7.22 1.50 12.85
N PRO A 96 -7.97 0.68 12.07
CA PRO A 96 -8.56 1.16 10.84
C PRO A 96 -9.54 2.31 11.13
N PRO A 97 -9.78 3.21 10.16
CA PRO A 97 -10.90 4.15 10.22
C PRO A 97 -12.22 3.42 10.51
N ILE A 98 -13.17 4.12 11.14
CA ILE A 98 -14.48 3.54 11.52
C ILE A 98 -15.51 3.54 10.39
N GLU A 99 -15.19 4.25 9.31
CA GLU A 99 -15.98 4.39 8.07
C GLU A 99 -15.72 3.19 7.15
#